data_AF-A0AAD9B2P2-F1
#
_entry.id   AF-A0AAD9B2P2-F1
#
_cell.length_a   1.000
_cell.length_b   1.000
_cell.length_c   1.000
_cell.angle_alpha   90.00
_cell.angle_beta   90.00
_cell.angle_gamma   90.00
#
_symmetry.space_group_name_H-M   'P 1'
#
loop_
_entity.id
_entity.type
_entity.pdbx_description
1 polymer ?
#
loop_
_entity_poly.entity_id
_entity_poly.type
_entity_poly.pdbx_seq_one_letter_code
_entity_poly.pdbx_strand_id
1 'polypeptide(L)' 'MQFVTKDNCLLLAVSPANSDLANSDALKIAKEVDPQGLRTIGVITKLDLMDEGTDARDILENKLLPLRRVPGV' A
#
# COMPACT_ATOMS: atom_id res chain seq x y z
N MET A 1 1.91 6.59 -16.00
CA MET A 1 0.76 7.45 -15.64
C MET A 1 -0.51 7.18 -16.45
N GLN A 2 -0.46 6.83 -17.75
CA GLN A 2 -1.65 6.74 -18.64
C GLN A 2 -2.82 5.83 -18.17
N PHE A 3 -2.55 4.81 -17.34
CA PHE A 3 -3.57 3.85 -16.88
C PHE A 3 -4.11 4.13 -15.48
N VAL A 4 -3.28 4.68 -14.60
CA VAL A 4 -3.53 4.81 -13.15
C VAL A 4 -4.31 6.08 -12.77
N THR A 5 -4.34 7.07 -13.67
CA THR A 5 -5.03 8.36 -13.49
C THR A 5 -6.52 8.30 -13.80
N LYS A 6 -7.03 7.18 -14.34
CA LYS A 6 -8.46 7.02 -14.62
C LYS A 6 -9.24 6.85 -13.31
N ASP A 7 -10.31 7.61 -13.14
CA ASP A 7 -11.09 7.62 -11.89
C ASP A 7 -11.70 6.26 -11.54
N ASN A 8 -12.13 5.49 -12.55
CA ASN A 8 -12.73 4.16 -12.35
C ASN A 8 -11.68 3.01 -12.40
N CYS A 9 -10.42 3.31 -12.11
CA CYS A 9 -9.34 2.32 -12.01
C CYS A 9 -9.02 2.04 -10.55
N LEU A 10 -9.14 0.78 -10.14
CA LEU A 10 -8.63 0.29 -8.85
C LEU A 10 -7.11 0.13 -8.92
N LEU A 11 -6.42 0.66 -7.91
CA LEU A 11 -4.97 0.60 -7.78
C LEU A 11 -4.61 -0.50 -6.79
N LEU A 12 -3.85 -1.49 -7.25
CA LEU A 12 -3.29 -2.53 -6.39
C LEU A 12 -1.80 -2.21 -6.16
N ALA A 13 -1.48 -1.56 -5.05
CA ALA A 13 -0.12 -1.16 -4.71
C ALA A 13 0.60 -2.31 -4.02
N VAL A 14 1.28 -3.14 -4.81
CA VAL A 14 1.98 -4.33 -4.31
C VAL A 14 3.39 -3.98 -3.87
N SER A 15 3.79 -4.40 -2.68
CA SER A 15 5.14 -4.19 -2.14
C SER A 15 5.63 -5.41 -1.37
N PRO A 16 6.89 -5.83 -1.55
CA PRO A 16 7.45 -6.93 -0.77
C PRO A 16 7.81 -6.45 0.64
N ALA A 17 7.60 -7.28 1.65
CA ALA A 17 7.81 -6.96 3.07
C ALA A 17 9.29 -6.90 3.47
N ASN A 18 10.17 -7.54 2.69
CA ASN A 18 11.61 -7.50 2.89
C ASN A 18 12.27 -6.22 2.34
N SER A 19 11.46 -5.25 1.91
CA SER A 19 11.91 -3.94 1.46
C SER A 19 11.20 -2.87 2.29
N ASP A 20 11.87 -1.74 2.52
CA ASP A 20 11.29 -0.64 3.29
C ASP A 20 10.02 -0.11 2.60
N LEU A 21 8.87 -0.35 3.24
CA LEU A 21 7.57 0.02 2.69
C LEU A 21 7.35 1.53 2.68
N ALA A 22 7.99 2.29 3.58
CA ALA A 22 7.93 3.75 3.58
C ALA A 22 8.53 4.33 2.28
N ASN A 23 9.42 3.57 1.64
CA ASN A 23 10.09 3.93 0.40
C ASN A 23 9.49 3.28 -0.85
N SER A 24 8.39 2.53 -0.73
CA SER A 24 7.74 1.85 -1.86
C SER A 24 7.31 2.81 -2.97
N ASP A 25 7.83 2.61 -4.17
CA ASP A 25 7.42 3.36 -5.36
C ASP A 25 5.95 3.12 -5.72
N ALA A 26 5.43 1.91 -5.49
CA ALA A 26 4.03 1.59 -5.75
C ALA A 26 3.10 2.43 -4.87
N LEU A 27 3.42 2.58 -3.58
CA LEU A 27 2.64 3.40 -2.65
C LEU A 27 2.81 4.90 -2.92
N LYS A 28 4.02 5.36 -3.30
CA LYS A 28 4.26 6.74 -3.72
C LYS A 28 3.40 7.12 -4.92
N ILE A 29 3.45 6.33 -5.99
CA ILE A 29 2.65 6.56 -7.20
C ILE A 29 1.15 6.51 -6.87
N ALA A 30 0.71 5.54 -6.08
CA ALA A 30 -0.69 5.46 -5.67
C ALA A 30 -1.13 6.70 -4.89
N LYS A 31 -0.29 7.23 -3.99
CA LYS A 31 -0.57 8.46 -3.23
C LYS A 31 -0.63 9.70 -4.11
N GLU A 32 0.18 9.76 -5.17
CA GLU A 32 0.16 10.86 -6.15
C GLU A 32 -1.15 10.90 -6.94
N VAL A 33 -1.69 9.75 -7.34
CA VAL A 33 -2.90 9.66 -8.19
C VAL A 33 -4.20 9.39 -7.42
N ASP A 34 -4.12 8.96 -6.17
CA ASP A 34 -5.23 8.74 -5.23
C ASP A 34 -4.84 9.19 -3.80
N PRO A 35 -4.70 10.50 -3.55
CA PRO A 35 -4.22 11.03 -2.26
C PRO A 35 -5.11 10.63 -1.06
N GLN A 36 -6.40 10.40 -1.31
CA GLN A 36 -7.38 10.00 -0.31
C GLN A 36 -7.42 8.48 -0.09
N GLY A 37 -6.74 7.69 -0.93
CA GLY A 37 -6.72 6.24 -0.86
C GLY A 37 -8.10 5.60 -1.04
N LEU A 38 -8.99 6.21 -1.83
CA LEU A 38 -10.37 5.75 -1.99
C LEU A 38 -10.49 4.52 -2.88
N ARG A 39 -9.55 4.36 -3.81
CA ARG A 39 -9.53 3.33 -4.86
C ARG A 39 -8.20 2.56 -4.86
N THR A 40 -7.42 2.69 -3.79
CA THR A 40 -6.12 2.02 -3.62
C THR A 40 -6.22 0.93 -2.57
N ILE A 41 -5.76 -0.27 -2.93
CA ILE A 41 -5.58 -1.41 -2.04
C ILE A 41 -4.07 -1.69 -1.95
N GLY A 42 -3.51 -1.53 -0.75
CA GLY A 42 -2.13 -1.89 -0.46
C GLY A 42 -2.01 -3.40 -0.26
N VAL A 43 -1.04 -4.03 -0.93
CA VAL A 43 -0.78 -5.46 -0.82
C VAL A 43 0.66 -5.67 -0.39
N ILE A 44 0.84 -6.32 0.76
CA ILE A 44 2.16 -6.73 1.25
C ILE A 44 2.37 -8.19 0.90
N THR A 45 3.52 -8.51 0.30
CA THR A 45 3.92 -9.88 -0.07
C THR A 45 5.23 -10.27 0.62
N LYS A 46 5.64 -11.53 0.56
CA LYS A 46 6.94 -12.00 1.07
C LYS A 46 7.19 -11.71 2.56
N LEU A 47 6.14 -11.80 3.40
CA LEU A 47 6.26 -11.61 4.86
C LEU A 47 7.20 -12.65 5.50
N ASP A 48 7.35 -13.80 4.88
CA ASP A 48 8.28 -14.88 5.24
C ASP A 48 9.76 -14.49 5.08
N LEU A 49 10.07 -13.49 4.26
CA LEU A 49 11.43 -13.02 4.00
C LEU A 49 11.80 -11.75 4.78
N MET A 50 10.98 -11.37 5.77
CA MET A 50 11.31 -10.22 6.61
C MET A 50 12.52 -10.49 7.49
N ASP A 51 13.34 -9.47 7.71
CA ASP A 51 14.50 -9.55 8.57
C ASP A 51 14.07 -9.76 10.03
N GLU A 52 14.80 -10.61 10.75
CA GLU A 52 14.54 -10.89 12.16
C GLU A 52 14.63 -9.60 12.99
N GLY A 53 13.62 -9.34 13.81
CA GLY A 53 13.51 -8.09 14.59
C GLY A 53 12.76 -6.97 13.88
N THR A 54 12.24 -7.19 12.66
CA THR A 54 11.34 -6.27 11.96
C THR A 54 9.93 -6.84 11.84
N ASP A 55 8.91 -5.98 11.72
CA ASP A 55 7.53 -6.42 11.48
C ASP A 55 6.76 -5.43 10.58
N ALA A 56 5.69 -5.93 9.95
CA ALA A 56 4.81 -5.14 9.09
C ALA A 56 3.54 -4.65 9.82
N ARG A 57 3.52 -4.72 11.15
CA ARG A 57 2.30 -4.54 11.96
C ARG A 57 1.70 -3.16 11.79
N ASP A 58 2.50 -2.10 11.91
CA ASP A 58 2.00 -0.74 11.80
C ASP A 58 1.45 -0.42 10.40
N ILE A 59 1.95 -1.10 9.37
CA ILE A 59 1.42 -0.97 8.02
C ILE A 59 0.09 -1.71 7.90
N LEU A 60 0.02 -2.97 8.34
CA LEU A 60 -1.21 -3.77 8.28
C LEU A 60 -2.33 -3.18 9.17
N GLU A 61 -1.96 -2.61 10.31
CA GLU A 61 -2.86 -1.85 11.19
C GLU A 61 -3.24 -0.47 10.62
N ASN A 62 -2.75 -0.12 9.43
CA ASN A 62 -3.09 1.11 8.69
C ASN A 62 -2.65 2.40 9.41
N LYS A 63 -1.59 2.33 10.22
CA LYS A 63 -1.05 3.48 10.98
C LYS A 63 -0.03 4.28 10.19
N LEU A 64 0.81 3.60 9.40
CA LEU A 64 1.91 4.23 8.67
C LEU A 64 1.44 4.96 7.39
N LEU A 65 0.59 4.31 6.60
CA LEU A 65 0.05 4.87 5.36
C LEU A 65 -1.45 4.60 5.27
N PRO A 66 -2.30 5.51 5.78
CA PRO A 66 -3.73 5.27 5.87
C PRO A 66 -4.37 5.13 4.49
N LEU A 67 -4.90 3.94 4.20
CA LEU A 67 -5.80 3.66 3.09
C LEU A 67 -7.24 3.57 3.59
N ARG A 68 -8.21 3.93 2.73
CA ARG A 68 -9.62 3.85 3.11
C ARG A 68 -10.03 2.39 3.23
N ARG A 69 -10.50 2.00 4.42
CA ARG A 69 -11.13 0.70 4.64
C ARG A 69 -12.57 0.72 4.15
N VAL A 70 -13.07 -0.41 3.67
CA VAL A 70 -14.51 -0.63 3.53
C VAL A 70 -15.08 -0.73 4.95
N PRO A 71 -16.03 0.13 5.37
CA PRO A 71 -16.60 0.03 6.71
C PRO A 71 -17.28 -1.33 6.89
N GLY A 72 -16.93 -2.06 7.95
CA GLY A 72 -17.61 -3.30 8.35
C GLY A 72 -16.94 -4.61 7.95
N VAL A 73 -15.67 -4.58 7.51
CA VAL A 73 -14.80 -5.76 7.42
C VAL A 73 -13.67 -5.64 8.44
#